data_AF-A0AAW2MK50-F1
#
_entry.id   AF-A0AAW2MK50-F1
#
_cell.length_a   1.000
_cell.length_b   1.000
_cell.length_c   1.000
_cell.angle_alpha   90.00
_cell.angle_beta   90.00
_cell.angle_gamma   90.00
#
_symmetry.space_group_name_H-M   'P 1'
#
loop_
_entity.id
_entity.type
_entity.pdbx_description
1 polymer ?
#
loop_
_entity_poly.entity_id
_entity_poly.type
_entity_poly.pdbx_seq_one_letter_code
_entity_poly.pdbx_strand_id
1 'polypeptide(L)'
;MHVLQMGEIHATINQKDRMVRFLEDPEQYKTCEMIECIDLSMQRIDCFRMMMLSKKLRAMSEVKLCDPSYYLGKVGKERQRYEYDDFDTVPSKLSN
;
A
#
# COMPACT_ATOMS: atom_id res chain seq x y z
N MET A 1 -45.77 2.78 4.06
CA MET A 1 -44.48 3.49 3.91
C MET A 1 -43.58 2.59 3.10
N HIS A 2 -43.06 3.03 1.96
CA HIS A 2 -42.13 2.23 1.14
C HIS A 2 -40.75 2.86 1.23
N VAL A 3 -39.77 2.07 1.68
CA VAL A 3 -38.35 2.45 1.64
C VAL A 3 -37.85 2.08 0.25
N LEU A 4 -37.26 3.05 -0.46
CA LEU A 4 -36.52 2.75 -1.67
C LEU A 4 -35.05 2.62 -1.27
N GLN A 5 -34.54 1.39 -1.34
CA GLN A 5 -33.11 1.14 -1.24
C GLN A 5 -32.64 0.68 -2.62
N MET A 6 -32.58 1.64 -3.54
CA MET A 6 -31.79 1.49 -4.76
C MET A 6 -30.37 1.86 -4.33
N GLY A 7 -29.35 1.05 -4.63
CA GLY A 7 -27.99 1.20 -4.06
C GLY A 7 -27.29 2.57 -4.23
N GLU A 8 -27.92 3.55 -4.88
CA GLU A 8 -27.49 4.94 -5.02
C GLU A 8 -28.28 5.96 -4.16
N ILE A 9 -29.48 5.63 -3.67
CA ILE A 9 -30.35 6.60 -2.98
C ILE A 9 -30.99 5.96 -1.76
N HIS A 10 -30.64 6.50 -0.58
CA HIS A 10 -31.29 6.16 0.68
C HIS A 10 -32.43 7.15 0.96
N ALA A 11 -33.68 6.77 0.65
CA ALA A 11 -34.83 7.66 0.83
C ALA A 11 -36.12 6.89 1.13
N THR A 12 -37.07 7.59 1.77
CA THR A 12 -38.44 7.10 1.99
C THR A 12 -39.43 7.90 1.17
N ILE A 13 -40.35 7.20 0.51
CA ILE A 13 -41.45 7.83 -0.23
C ILE A 13 -42.71 7.79 0.61
N ASN A 14 -43.27 8.97 0.87
CA ASN A 14 -44.61 9.11 1.41
C ASN A 14 -45.59 9.43 0.28
N GLN A 15 -46.24 8.40 -0.24
CA GLN A 15 -47.20 8.52 -1.35
C GLN A 15 -48.48 9.29 -0.97
N LYS A 16 -48.86 9.31 0.31
CA LYS A 16 -50.04 10.03 0.79
C LYS A 16 -49.86 11.55 0.69
N ASP A 17 -48.66 12.01 1.05
CA ASP A 17 -48.31 13.43 1.02
C ASP A 17 -47.54 13.83 -0.26
N ARG A 18 -47.30 12.87 -1.18
CA ARG A 18 -46.47 13.01 -2.40
C ARG A 18 -45.06 13.55 -2.13
N MET A 19 -44.50 13.25 -0.96
CA MET A 19 -43.18 13.74 -0.54
C MET A 19 -42.15 12.62 -0.57
N VAL A 20 -40.92 13.00 -0.94
CA VAL A 20 -39.72 12.17 -0.80
C VAL A 20 -38.88 12.74 0.33
N ARG A 21 -38.50 11.89 1.28
CA ARG A 21 -37.56 12.25 2.34
C ARG A 21 -36.27 11.48 2.12
N PHE A 22 -35.20 12.21 1.84
CA PHE A 22 -33.86 11.66 1.85
C PHE A 22 -33.48 11.33 3.28
N LEU A 23 -33.03 10.10 3.49
CA LEU A 23 -32.49 9.67 4.76
C LEU A 23 -31.00 9.95 4.69
N GLU A 24 -30.47 10.54 5.77
CA GLU A 24 -29.02 10.59 5.93
C GLU A 24 -28.46 9.17 5.93
N ASP A 25 -27.27 9.01 5.34
CA ASP A 25 -26.67 7.69 5.19
C ASP A 25 -26.39 7.11 6.59
N PRO A 26 -26.96 5.94 6.95
CA PRO A 26 -26.79 5.36 8.27
C PRO A 26 -25.39 4.80 8.48
N GLU A 27 -24.54 4.79 7.44
CA GLU A 27 -23.19 4.24 7.53
C GLU A 27 -22.28 5.15 8.35
N GLN A 28 -22.04 4.74 9.61
CA GLN A 28 -21.24 5.51 10.56
C GLN A 28 -19.74 5.18 10.52
N TYR A 29 -19.30 4.20 9.71
CA TYR A 29 -17.91 3.72 9.56
C TYR A 29 -17.12 3.42 10.86
N LYS A 30 -17.78 3.37 12.02
CA LYS A 30 -17.16 3.22 13.34
C LYS A 30 -17.06 1.78 13.82
N THR A 31 -17.47 0.82 13.00
CA THR A 31 -17.48 -0.60 13.37
C THR A 31 -16.08 -1.21 13.19
N CYS A 32 -15.71 -2.15 14.06
CA CYS A 32 -14.45 -2.90 13.91
C CYS A 32 -14.39 -3.63 12.57
N GLU A 33 -15.54 -4.11 12.07
CA GLU A 33 -15.66 -4.73 10.74
C GLU A 33 -15.19 -3.81 9.61
N MET A 34 -15.40 -2.50 9.74
CA MET A 34 -14.95 -1.52 8.76
C MET A 34 -13.43 -1.37 8.77
N ILE A 35 -12.83 -1.41 9.96
CA ILE A 35 -11.37 -1.38 10.13
C ILE A 35 -10.75 -2.64 9.53
N GLU A 36 -11.32 -3.81 9.80
CA GLU A 36 -10.88 -5.08 9.22
C GLU A 36 -11.01 -5.09 7.69
N CYS A 37 -12.11 -4.56 7.15
CA CYS A 37 -12.27 -4.37 5.71
C CYS A 37 -11.16 -3.51 5.11
N ILE A 38 -10.81 -2.41 5.78
CA ILE A 38 -9.72 -1.53 5.37
C ILE A 38 -8.39 -2.28 5.41
N ASP A 39 -8.07 -2.95 6.53
CA ASP A 39 -6.82 -3.69 6.70
C ASP A 39 -6.65 -4.78 5.63
N LEU A 40 -7.70 -5.54 5.33
CA LEU A 40 -7.69 -6.55 4.27
C LEU A 40 -7.50 -5.93 2.89
N SER A 41 -8.14 -4.78 2.62
CA SER A 41 -7.97 -4.06 1.36
C SER A 41 -6.54 -3.54 1.18
N MET A 42 -5.95 -2.98 2.25
CA MET A 42 -4.57 -2.50 2.27
C MET A 42 -3.60 -3.66 2.06
N GLN A 43 -3.77 -4.76 2.79
CA GLN A 43 -2.95 -5.97 2.64
C GLN A 43 -3.00 -6.51 1.22
N ARG A 44 -4.17 -6.56 0.59
CA ARG A 44 -4.32 -7.01 -0.80
C ARG A 44 -3.57 -6.11 -1.77
N ILE A 45 -3.67 -4.79 -1.60
CA ILE A 45 -2.95 -3.82 -2.44
C ILE A 45 -1.45 -3.98 -2.26
N ASP A 46 -0.96 -4.08 -1.03
CA ASP A 46 0.47 -4.21 -0.76
C ASP A 46 1.03 -5.55 -1.25
N CYS A 47 0.33 -6.66 -1.03
CA CYS A 47 0.71 -7.96 -1.62
C CYS A 47 0.78 -7.89 -3.14
N PHE A 48 -0.20 -7.26 -3.80
CA PHE A 48 -0.19 -7.09 -5.25
C PHE A 48 1.00 -6.25 -5.73
N ARG A 49 1.28 -5.13 -5.06
CA ARG A 49 2.43 -4.27 -5.36
C ARG A 49 3.74 -5.03 -5.19
N MET A 50 3.90 -5.77 -4.10
CA MET A 50 5.10 -6.58 -3.84
C MET A 50 5.31 -7.65 -4.91
N MET A 51 4.25 -8.34 -5.33
CA MET A 51 4.34 -9.31 -6.42
C MET A 51 4.79 -8.65 -7.74
N MET A 52 4.21 -7.50 -8.09
CA MET A 52 4.55 -6.77 -9.32
C MET A 52 6.00 -6.28 -9.31
N LEU A 53 6.45 -5.71 -8.18
CA LEU A 53 7.83 -5.30 -7.98
C LEU A 53 8.80 -6.49 -8.07
N SER A 54 8.46 -7.61 -7.44
CA SER A 54 9.26 -8.84 -7.48
C SER A 54 9.42 -9.38 -8.89
N LYS A 55 8.34 -9.36 -9.70
CA LYS A 55 8.40 -9.74 -11.12
C LYS A 55 9.32 -8.81 -11.92
N LYS A 56 9.22 -7.50 -11.71
CA LYS A 56 10.07 -6.52 -12.40
C LYS A 56 11.55 -6.67 -12.01
N LEU A 57 11.82 -6.86 -10.71
CA LEU A 57 13.18 -7.12 -10.21
C LEU A 57 13.74 -8.41 -10.82
N ARG A 58 12.95 -9.48 -10.90
CA ARG A 58 13.37 -10.74 -11.53
C ARG A 58 13.72 -10.52 -13.00
N ALA A 59 12.85 -9.88 -13.78
CA ALA A 59 13.12 -9.59 -15.18
C ALA A 59 14.42 -8.79 -15.36
N MET A 60 14.65 -7.77 -14.52
CA MET A 60 15.90 -7.01 -14.54
C MET A 60 17.11 -7.86 -14.16
N SER A 61 16.97 -8.77 -13.18
CA SER A 61 18.06 -9.67 -12.78
C SER A 61 18.42 -10.66 -13.88
N GLU A 62 17.43 -11.23 -14.57
CA GLU A 62 17.65 -12.16 -15.71
C GLU A 62 18.39 -11.45 -16.85
N VAL A 63 18.04 -10.19 -17.14
CA VAL A 63 18.74 -9.40 -18.17
C VAL A 63 20.21 -9.15 -17.79
N LYS A 64 20.50 -8.83 -16.51
CA LYS A 64 21.89 -8.70 -16.03
C LYS A 64 22.65 -10.03 -16.07
N LEU A 65 21.95 -11.13 -15.81
CA LEU A 65 22.48 -12.49 -15.84
C LEU A 65 22.61 -13.07 -17.27
N CYS A 66 22.15 -12.37 -18.29
CA CYS A 66 22.39 -12.76 -19.68
C CYS A 66 23.49 -11.92 -20.35
N ASP A 67 24.04 -10.91 -19.67
CA ASP A 67 25.16 -10.11 -20.17
C ASP A 67 26.49 -10.88 -19.99
N PRO A 68 27.12 -11.37 -21.07
CA PRO A 68 28.35 -12.15 -20.97
C PRO A 68 29.51 -11.36 -20.31
N SER A 69 29.46 -10.03 -20.37
CA SER A 69 30.49 -9.16 -19.77
C SER A 69 30.43 -9.12 -18.24
N TYR A 70 29.26 -9.35 -17.64
CA TYR A 70 29.07 -9.37 -16.19
C TYR A 70 29.64 -10.65 -15.53
N TYR A 71 29.48 -11.81 -16.18
CA TYR A 71 30.03 -13.09 -15.70
C TYR A 71 31.55 -13.15 -15.86
N LEU A 72 32.06 -12.66 -16.99
CA LEU A 72 33.48 -12.74 -17.31
C LEU A 72 34.30 -11.67 -16.56
N GLY A 73 33.70 -10.53 -16.19
CA GLY A 73 34.38 -9.42 -15.50
C GLY A 73 34.65 -9.64 -14.00
N LYS A 74 34.01 -10.63 -13.35
CA LYS A 74 34.14 -10.88 -11.90
C LYS A 74 35.09 -12.01 -11.51
N VAL A 75 35.60 -12.79 -12.47
CA VAL A 75 36.62 -13.83 -12.18
C VAL A 75 38.01 -13.24 -11.88
N GLY A 76 38.24 -11.93 -12.12
CA GLY A 76 39.58 -11.33 -12.03
C GLY A 76 39.75 -10.04 -11.24
N LYS A 77 38.75 -9.51 -10.51
CA LYS A 77 38.90 -8.23 -9.78
C LYS A 77 38.37 -8.31 -8.35
N GLU A 78 39.29 -8.75 -7.49
CA GLU A 78 39.60 -8.25 -6.15
C GLU A 78 38.51 -7.48 -5.39
N ARG A 79 38.17 -8.03 -4.22
CA ARG A 79 37.29 -7.44 -3.21
C ARG A 79 37.88 -6.11 -2.71
N GLN A 80 37.45 -4.98 -3.25
CA GLN A 80 37.61 -3.70 -2.54
C GLN A 80 36.56 -3.63 -1.44
N ARG A 81 37.06 -3.64 -0.19
CA ARG A 81 36.33 -3.44 1.05
C ARG A 81 35.62 -2.08 0.97
N TYR A 82 34.30 -2.06 1.17
CA TYR A 82 33.60 -0.82 1.44
C TYR A 82 34.02 -0.33 2.83
N GLU A 83 34.83 0.73 2.87
CA GLU A 83 35.16 1.49 4.06
C GLU A 83 33.95 2.39 4.36
N TYR A 84 33.14 1.97 5.33
CA TYR A 84 32.07 2.78 5.91
C TYR A 84 32.59 3.25 7.26
N ASP A 85 33.09 4.47 7.33
CA ASP A 85 33.23 5.20 8.59
C ASP A 85 33.21 6.70 8.30
N ASP A 86 32.01 7.22 8.08
CA ASP A 86 31.69 8.62 8.38
C ASP A 86 30.49 8.60 9.33
N PHE A 87 30.78 8.30 10.59
CA PHE A 87 29.83 8.51 11.68
C PHE A 87 30.19 9.81 12.37
N ASP A 88 29.37 10.82 12.08
CA ASP A 88 29.16 12.05 12.83
C ASP A 88 29.58 11.92 14.30
N THR A 89 30.68 12.57 14.65
CA THR A 89 31.03 12.81 16.05
C THR A 89 30.05 13.86 16.60
N VAL A 90 28.88 13.40 17.06
CA VAL A 90 27.96 14.25 17.81
C VAL A 90 28.60 14.52 19.18
N PRO A 91 28.87 15.79 19.58
CA PRO A 91 29.39 16.05 20.91
C PRO A 91 28.27 15.79 21.93
N SER A 92 28.40 14.72 22.69
CA SER A 92 27.56 14.44 23.87
C SER A 92 27.87 15.48 24.96
N LYS A 93 27.16 16.60 24.93
CA LYS A 93 27.12 17.53 26.07
C LYS A 93 26.10 17.03 27.07
N LEU A 94 26.57 16.24 28.04
CA LEU A 94 25.95 16.10 29.35
C LEU A 94 27.03 16.34 30.42
N SER A 95 26.95 17.48 31.10
CA SER A 95 27.52 17.68 32.42
C SER A 95 26.78 18.83 33.10
N ASN A 96 26.52 18.62 34.39
CA ASN A 96 25.65 19.37 35.30
C ASN A 96 26.02 20.84 35.50
#